data_AF-A0AA46A4R9-F1
#
_entry.id   AF-A0AA46A4R9-F1
#
_cell.length_a   1.000
_cell.length_b   1.000
_cell.length_c   1.000
_cell.angle_alpha   90.00
_cell.angle_beta   90.00
_cell.angle_gamma   90.00
#
_symmetry.space_group_name_H-M   'P 1'
#
loop_
_entity.id
_entity.type
_entity.pdbx_description
1 polymer ?
#
loop_
_entity_poly.entity_id
_entity_poly.type
_entity_poly.pdbx_seq_one_letter_code
_entity_poly.pdbx_strand_id
1 'polypeptide(L)'
;MSENSFPYGNNPMNPEAWVGRSNTKSLRWLVSYDGSLSLACGYHSFIFLGLDSLAIGIANIYSCGLSLSLPIGKIFKAVGGTARDALTIEKFSEQVGNAKKVTDATRMEVEQNQTGSGIELYERMGQSIPQLIRADIPFSFDDLAGMPGAIAGAEIEMSGAASIYFIEGYEGLIGDKIFGPSQIANTGDGLVGAGIGISAGVWSVETPRNLYLELGAAANLRCQIEGQSPSYDQPYREILNLHPYLAALPPIGCSLSETGFNPMRMLP
;
A
#
# COMPACT_ATOMS: atom_id res chain seq x y z
N MET A 1 0.03 -23.65 -13.20
CA MET A 1 -0.27 -23.08 -11.87
C MET A 1 -1.48 -22.18 -12.03
N SER A 2 -2.36 -22.10 -11.04
CA SER A 2 -3.58 -21.27 -11.12
C SER A 2 -3.24 -19.79 -11.00
N GLU A 3 -4.00 -18.91 -11.66
CA GLU A 3 -3.92 -17.46 -11.46
C GLU A 3 -4.57 -17.00 -10.16
N ASN A 4 -5.36 -17.86 -9.52
CA ASN A 4 -6.15 -17.54 -8.32
C ASN A 4 -5.47 -18.00 -7.01
N SER A 5 -4.31 -18.65 -7.11
CA SER A 5 -3.54 -19.09 -5.94
C SER A 5 -2.06 -18.79 -6.16
N PHE A 6 -1.37 -18.37 -5.10
CA PHE A 6 0.07 -18.16 -5.15
C PHE A 6 0.80 -19.36 -5.80
N PRO A 7 1.75 -19.15 -6.73
CA PRO A 7 2.35 -17.88 -7.16
C PRO A 7 1.64 -17.19 -8.36
N TYR A 8 0.34 -17.38 -8.51
CA TYR A 8 -0.51 -16.69 -9.50
C TYR A 8 -0.05 -16.87 -10.95
N GLY A 9 0.21 -18.13 -11.33
CA GLY A 9 0.71 -18.49 -12.66
C GLY A 9 2.22 -18.37 -12.86
N ASN A 10 2.96 -17.77 -11.92
CA ASN A 10 4.41 -17.61 -12.02
C ASN A 10 5.18 -18.91 -11.76
N ASN A 11 6.40 -19.02 -12.29
CA ASN A 11 7.25 -20.19 -12.06
C ASN A 11 8.07 -20.03 -10.75
N PRO A 12 7.84 -20.84 -9.71
CA PRO A 12 8.56 -20.75 -8.43
C PRO A 12 10.01 -21.26 -8.52
N MET A 13 10.41 -21.85 -9.64
CA MET A 13 11.82 -22.19 -9.88
C MET A 13 12.61 -21.03 -10.48
N ASN A 14 11.95 -19.94 -10.88
CA ASN A 14 12.58 -18.77 -11.49
C ASN A 14 12.05 -17.46 -10.87
N PRO A 15 12.33 -17.21 -9.58
CA PRO A 15 11.83 -16.02 -8.87
C PRO A 15 12.26 -14.70 -9.51
N GLU A 16 13.47 -14.61 -10.08
CA GLU A 16 13.99 -13.41 -10.74
C GLU A 16 13.13 -12.95 -11.94
N ALA A 17 12.35 -13.86 -12.52
CA ALA A 17 11.45 -13.55 -13.63
C ALA A 17 10.17 -12.82 -13.22
N TRP A 18 9.82 -12.77 -11.94
CA TRP A 18 8.53 -12.23 -11.50
C TRP A 18 8.57 -11.50 -10.15
N VAL A 19 9.38 -11.92 -9.19
CA VAL A 19 9.40 -11.29 -7.86
C VAL A 19 9.86 -9.82 -7.99
N GLY A 20 9.06 -8.94 -7.38
CA GLY A 20 9.22 -7.50 -7.29
C GLY A 20 8.88 -6.73 -8.56
N ARG A 21 8.32 -7.39 -9.58
CA ARG A 21 7.86 -6.72 -10.81
C ARG A 21 6.49 -6.06 -10.61
N SER A 22 6.23 -4.99 -11.35
CA SER A 22 4.99 -4.22 -11.27
C SER A 22 3.75 -5.03 -11.66
N ASN A 23 3.90 -5.95 -12.61
CA ASN A 23 2.84 -6.84 -13.09
C ASN A 23 2.65 -8.11 -12.25
N THR A 24 3.42 -8.27 -11.17
CA THR A 24 3.30 -9.45 -10.31
C THR A 24 2.19 -9.27 -9.29
N LYS A 25 1.21 -10.18 -9.36
CA LYS A 25 0.03 -10.14 -8.50
C LYS A 25 0.37 -10.44 -7.04
N SER A 26 -0.37 -9.78 -6.15
CA SER A 26 -0.40 -10.06 -4.73
C SER A 26 -1.85 -10.04 -4.23
N LEU A 27 -2.19 -11.00 -3.37
CA LEU A 27 -3.48 -11.03 -2.67
C LEU A 27 -3.37 -10.31 -1.33
N ARG A 28 -2.17 -10.30 -0.74
CA ARG A 28 -1.90 -9.68 0.56
C ARG A 28 -1.04 -8.45 0.36
N TRP A 29 -1.43 -7.33 0.94
CA TRP A 29 -0.73 -6.07 0.81
C TRP A 29 -0.56 -5.43 2.17
N LEU A 30 0.61 -4.83 2.38
CA LEU A 30 0.83 -3.92 3.48
C LEU A 30 0.66 -2.49 2.94
N VAL A 31 -0.19 -1.70 3.56
CA VAL A 31 -0.55 -0.36 3.07
C VAL A 31 -0.38 0.68 4.17
N SER A 32 0.33 1.76 3.87
CA SER A 32 0.44 2.92 4.74
C SER A 32 -0.01 4.18 4.04
N TYR A 33 -0.60 5.11 4.78
CA TYR A 33 -0.86 6.45 4.28
C TYR A 33 0.47 7.20 4.07
N ASP A 34 0.64 7.81 2.90
CA ASP A 34 1.85 8.58 2.55
C ASP A 34 1.56 10.08 2.41
N GLY A 35 0.31 10.48 2.14
CA GLY A 35 -0.05 11.90 2.08
C GLY A 35 -1.30 12.26 1.30
N SER A 36 -1.55 13.57 1.15
CA SER A 36 -2.60 14.07 0.27
C SER A 36 -2.36 15.51 -0.19
N LEU A 37 -2.93 15.85 -1.34
CA LEU A 37 -3.12 17.22 -1.80
C LEU A 37 -4.60 17.39 -2.14
N SER A 38 -5.33 18.25 -1.42
CA SER A 38 -6.75 18.51 -1.70
C SER A 38 -7.02 20.00 -1.97
N LEU A 39 -7.13 20.39 -3.25
CA LEU A 39 -7.60 21.71 -3.66
C LEU A 39 -8.73 21.53 -4.70
N ALA A 40 -9.96 21.25 -4.22
CA ALA A 40 -11.17 20.89 -4.99
C ALA A 40 -11.09 19.56 -5.77
N CYS A 41 -10.04 19.34 -6.55
CA CYS A 41 -9.62 18.04 -7.04
C CYS A 41 -8.22 17.76 -6.48
N GLY A 42 -7.97 16.52 -6.09
CA GLY A 42 -6.79 16.18 -5.32
C GLY A 42 -6.43 14.72 -5.42
N TYR A 43 -5.43 14.32 -4.65
CA TYR A 43 -5.08 12.93 -4.48
C TYR A 43 -4.82 12.60 -3.01
N HIS A 44 -5.03 11.32 -2.68
CA HIS A 44 -4.46 10.71 -1.48
C HIS A 44 -3.43 9.67 -1.93
N SER A 45 -2.27 9.71 -1.31
CA SER A 45 -1.12 8.85 -1.56
C SER A 45 -1.01 7.78 -0.49
N PHE A 46 -0.67 6.57 -0.93
CA PHE A 46 -0.48 5.41 -0.08
C PHE A 46 0.73 4.63 -0.55
N ILE A 47 1.57 4.17 0.36
CA ILE A 47 2.59 3.18 0.03
C ILE A 47 1.96 1.80 0.09
N PHE A 48 2.06 1.04 -1.00
CA PHE A 48 1.65 -0.35 -1.08
C PHE A 48 2.89 -1.23 -1.15
N LEU A 49 2.91 -2.32 -0.37
CA LEU A 49 3.89 -3.39 -0.46
C LEU A 49 3.17 -4.72 -0.65
N GLY A 50 3.42 -5.40 -1.78
CA GLY A 50 2.86 -6.71 -2.07
C GLY A 50 3.57 -7.80 -1.28
N LEU A 51 2.87 -8.46 -0.35
CA LEU A 51 3.43 -9.52 0.50
C LEU A 51 3.52 -10.89 -0.19
N ASP A 52 2.98 -10.99 -1.41
CA ASP A 52 3.15 -12.13 -2.30
C ASP A 52 3.97 -11.79 -3.55
N SER A 53 4.42 -10.55 -3.69
CA SER A 53 5.19 -10.10 -4.86
C SER A 53 6.52 -9.43 -4.52
N LEU A 54 6.73 -8.87 -3.32
CA LEU A 54 7.85 -7.98 -2.99
C LEU A 54 7.95 -6.73 -3.89
N ALA A 55 6.88 -6.36 -4.58
CA ALA A 55 6.80 -5.06 -5.26
C ALA A 55 6.33 -4.01 -4.24
N ILE A 56 6.97 -2.84 -4.24
CA ILE A 56 6.60 -1.69 -3.38
C ILE A 56 6.47 -0.42 -4.22
N GLY A 57 5.52 0.45 -3.91
CA GLY A 57 5.31 1.67 -4.67
C GLY A 57 4.28 2.60 -4.04
N ILE A 58 4.25 3.84 -4.51
CA ILE A 58 3.23 4.83 -4.11
C ILE A 58 2.05 4.71 -5.07
N ALA A 59 0.86 4.52 -4.51
CA ALA A 59 -0.40 4.54 -5.22
C ALA A 59 -1.21 5.78 -4.80
N ASN A 60 -1.64 6.54 -5.80
CA ASN A 60 -2.41 7.77 -5.65
C ASN A 60 -3.84 7.53 -6.11
N ILE A 61 -4.84 7.84 -5.29
CA ILE A 61 -6.23 7.92 -5.76
C ILE A 61 -6.55 9.37 -6.11
N TYR A 62 -6.63 9.66 -7.40
CA TYR A 62 -7.04 10.99 -7.88
C TYR A 62 -8.55 11.10 -7.84
N SER A 63 -9.05 12.09 -7.11
CA SER A 63 -10.48 12.28 -6.94
C SER A 63 -10.85 13.77 -6.89
N CYS A 64 -12.04 14.08 -7.40
CA CYS A 64 -12.64 15.40 -7.26
C CYS A 64 -13.75 15.30 -6.24
N GLY A 65 -13.56 15.93 -5.08
CA GLY A 65 -14.58 15.95 -4.03
C GLY A 65 -15.68 16.96 -4.36
N LEU A 66 -16.93 16.55 -4.26
CA LEU A 66 -18.01 17.46 -3.88
C LEU A 66 -17.88 17.68 -2.37
N SER A 67 -17.29 18.80 -1.94
CA SER A 67 -17.40 19.27 -0.55
C SER A 67 -18.81 19.78 -0.24
N LEU A 68 -19.86 19.04 -0.66
CA LEU A 68 -21.25 19.47 -0.63
C LEU A 68 -22.18 18.31 -0.20
N SER A 69 -22.63 18.42 1.06
CA SER A 69 -24.04 18.29 1.48
C SER A 69 -24.81 16.99 1.20
N LEU A 70 -24.17 15.82 1.18
CA LEU A 70 -24.93 14.61 1.51
C LEU A 70 -25.14 14.56 3.03
N PRO A 71 -26.38 14.43 3.53
CA PRO A 71 -26.65 14.49 4.97
C PRO A 71 -25.85 13.40 5.67
N ILE A 72 -24.84 13.84 6.43
CA ILE A 72 -23.80 13.03 7.08
C ILE A 72 -24.44 11.87 7.86
N GLY A 73 -25.64 12.07 8.42
CA GLY A 73 -26.42 11.06 9.11
C GLY A 73 -26.91 9.86 8.27
N LYS A 74 -27.00 9.96 6.94
CA LYS A 74 -27.35 8.82 6.07
C LYS A 74 -26.13 7.97 5.71
N ILE A 75 -24.96 8.59 5.60
CA ILE A 75 -23.70 7.92 5.26
C ILE A 75 -23.17 7.18 6.48
N PHE A 76 -23.16 7.81 7.66
CA PHE A 76 -22.77 7.14 8.91
C PHE A 76 -23.65 5.95 9.23
N LYS A 77 -24.96 6.05 8.96
CA LYS A 77 -25.90 4.95 9.18
C LYS A 77 -25.72 3.80 8.18
N ALA A 78 -25.16 4.07 7.00
CA ALA A 78 -24.82 3.04 6.00
C ALA A 78 -23.51 2.29 6.32
N VAL A 79 -22.59 2.93 7.06
CA VAL A 79 -21.32 2.32 7.53
C VAL A 79 -21.33 1.92 9.01
N GLY A 80 -22.50 1.99 9.69
CA GLY A 80 -22.71 1.49 11.05
C GLY A 80 -22.43 2.48 12.20
N GLY A 81 -22.15 3.75 11.92
CA GLY A 81 -21.92 4.81 12.91
C GLY A 81 -23.19 5.51 13.43
N THR A 82 -23.07 6.26 14.53
CA THR A 82 -24.21 6.93 15.19
C THR A 82 -24.43 8.37 14.73
N ALA A 83 -25.68 8.82 14.72
CA ALA A 83 -26.06 10.16 14.24
C ALA A 83 -25.56 11.33 15.12
N ARG A 84 -25.07 11.06 16.35
CA ARG A 84 -24.53 12.08 17.25
C ARG A 84 -23.09 12.46 16.91
N ASP A 85 -22.31 11.53 16.36
CA ASP A 85 -20.92 11.76 15.96
C ASP A 85 -20.86 12.66 14.71
N ALA A 86 -21.84 12.50 13.82
CA ALA A 86 -22.02 13.32 12.62
C ALA A 86 -22.20 14.83 12.88
N LEU A 87 -22.94 15.20 13.93
CA LEU A 87 -23.26 16.60 14.26
C LEU A 87 -22.08 17.37 14.89
N THR A 88 -21.15 16.65 15.52
CA THR A 88 -19.97 17.24 16.16
C THR A 88 -18.92 17.61 15.11
N ILE A 89 -18.84 16.84 14.02
CA ILE A 89 -17.85 17.01 12.94
C ILE A 89 -18.28 18.11 11.96
N GLU A 90 -19.58 18.27 11.71
CA GLU A 90 -20.14 19.33 10.87
C GLU A 90 -19.75 20.73 11.38
N LYS A 91 -19.74 20.93 12.70
CA LYS A 91 -19.36 22.20 13.35
C LYS A 91 -17.85 22.48 13.37
N PHE A 92 -17.00 21.47 13.14
CA PHE A 92 -15.54 21.62 13.17
C PHE A 92 -14.95 21.95 11.78
N SER A 93 -15.60 21.49 10.71
CA SER A 93 -15.12 21.68 9.32
C SER A 93 -15.17 23.14 8.83
N GLU A 94 -16.02 23.99 9.43
CA GLU A 94 -16.14 25.41 9.04
C GLU A 94 -14.97 26.30 9.51
N GLN A 95 -14.04 25.82 10.34
CA GLN A 95 -13.04 26.68 10.99
C GLN A 95 -11.54 26.40 10.71
N VAL A 96 -11.15 25.43 9.88
CA VAL A 96 -9.73 25.01 9.79
C VAL A 96 -9.03 25.36 8.46
N GLY A 97 -8.50 26.59 8.42
CA GLY A 97 -7.21 27.07 7.87
C GLY A 97 -6.70 26.60 6.48
N ASN A 98 -6.75 27.51 5.49
CA ASN A 98 -6.24 27.30 4.12
C ASN A 98 -4.72 27.46 3.91
N ALA A 99 -3.96 28.05 4.85
CA ALA A 99 -2.54 28.38 4.60
C ALA A 99 -1.55 27.25 4.99
N LYS A 100 -1.83 26.49 6.06
CA LYS A 100 -0.94 25.41 6.54
C LYS A 100 -0.95 24.20 5.59
N LYS A 101 -2.12 23.90 5.02
CA LYS A 101 -2.33 22.77 4.09
C LYS A 101 -1.49 22.89 2.81
N VAL A 102 -1.35 24.10 2.27
CA VAL A 102 -0.58 24.30 1.02
C VAL A 102 0.92 24.09 1.25
N THR A 103 1.47 24.61 2.36
CA THR A 103 2.90 24.47 2.69
C THR A 103 3.29 23.03 2.98
N ASP A 104 2.50 22.30 3.77
CA ASP A 104 2.76 20.89 4.05
C ASP A 104 2.63 20.04 2.77
N ALA A 105 1.70 20.37 1.87
CA ALA A 105 1.51 19.59 0.63
C ALA A 105 2.67 19.79 -0.34
N THR A 106 3.21 21.01 -0.38
CA THR A 106 4.37 21.33 -1.20
C THR A 106 5.62 20.62 -0.66
N ARG A 107 5.76 20.49 0.67
CA ARG A 107 6.84 19.70 1.28
C ARG A 107 6.72 18.21 0.92
N MET A 108 5.52 17.66 1.00
CA MET A 108 5.27 16.25 0.66
C MET A 108 5.53 15.94 -0.81
N GLU A 109 5.12 16.82 -1.72
CA GLU A 109 5.41 16.66 -3.15
C GLU A 109 6.92 16.70 -3.43
N VAL A 110 7.67 17.52 -2.70
CA VAL A 110 9.14 17.53 -2.78
C VAL A 110 9.75 16.24 -2.20
N GLU A 111 9.24 15.74 -1.08
CA GLU A 111 9.69 14.49 -0.44
C GLU A 111 9.35 13.25 -1.28
N GLN A 112 8.18 13.20 -1.92
CA GLN A 112 7.78 12.14 -2.84
C GLN A 112 8.69 12.10 -4.07
N ASN A 113 8.94 13.26 -4.69
CA ASN A 113 9.86 13.41 -5.83
C ASN A 113 11.33 13.06 -5.52
N GLN A 114 11.71 12.99 -4.24
CA GLN A 114 13.06 12.64 -3.78
C GLN A 114 13.22 11.16 -3.42
N THR A 115 12.17 10.34 -3.48
CA THR A 115 12.24 8.92 -3.09
C THR A 115 12.83 8.07 -4.22
N GLY A 116 14.10 7.70 -4.09
CA GLY A 116 14.86 7.03 -5.13
C GLY A 116 14.64 5.52 -5.16
N SER A 117 14.53 4.87 -3.99
CA SER A 117 14.57 3.40 -3.85
C SER A 117 13.35 2.79 -3.15
N GLY A 118 13.12 1.49 -3.38
CA GLY A 118 12.11 0.71 -2.65
C GLY A 118 12.45 0.50 -1.18
N ILE A 119 13.74 0.43 -0.82
CA ILE A 119 14.18 0.38 0.58
C ILE A 119 13.74 1.64 1.34
N GLU A 120 13.92 2.84 0.76
CA GLU A 120 13.46 4.10 1.37
C GLU A 120 11.94 4.11 1.59
N LEU A 121 11.16 3.58 0.64
CA LEU A 121 9.70 3.42 0.80
C LEU A 121 9.35 2.45 1.93
N TYR A 122 10.09 1.35 2.06
CA TYR A 122 9.88 0.37 3.13
C TYR A 122 10.22 0.96 4.52
N GLU A 123 11.31 1.73 4.62
CA GLU A 123 11.68 2.45 5.84
C GLU A 123 10.62 3.50 6.22
N ARG A 124 10.13 4.28 5.25
CA ARG A 124 9.04 5.25 5.47
C ARG A 124 7.77 4.56 5.94
N MET A 125 7.42 3.43 5.35
CA MET A 125 6.28 2.61 5.80
C MET A 125 6.47 2.18 7.26
N GLY A 126 7.68 1.79 7.67
CA GLY A 126 8.00 1.44 9.06
C GLY A 126 7.88 2.61 10.06
N GLN A 127 7.93 3.86 9.61
CA GLN A 127 7.72 5.06 10.43
C GLN A 127 6.23 5.44 10.58
N SER A 128 5.35 4.76 9.85
CA SER A 128 3.90 4.96 9.86
C SER A 128 3.18 3.84 10.62
N ILE A 129 1.85 3.69 10.46
CA ILE A 129 1.09 2.54 10.96
C ILE A 129 0.61 1.71 9.74
N PRO A 130 1.48 0.84 9.19
CA PRO A 130 1.10 0.01 8.06
C PRO A 130 0.00 -0.98 8.42
N GLN A 131 -1.02 -1.07 7.57
CA GLN A 131 -2.17 -1.94 7.74
C GLN A 131 -2.10 -3.10 6.75
N LEU A 132 -2.31 -4.31 7.25
CA LEU A 132 -2.43 -5.50 6.40
C LEU A 132 -3.82 -5.52 5.77
N ILE A 133 -3.87 -5.47 4.45
CA ILE A 133 -5.08 -5.68 3.67
C ILE A 133 -4.98 -7.02 2.93
N ARG A 134 -6.13 -7.68 2.78
CA ARG A 134 -6.29 -8.85 1.93
C ARG A 134 -7.31 -8.50 0.86
N ALA A 135 -6.89 -8.59 -0.39
CA ALA A 135 -7.76 -8.39 -1.55
C ALA A 135 -8.72 -9.58 -1.71
N ASP A 136 -9.85 -9.34 -2.37
CA ASP A 136 -10.79 -10.38 -2.78
C ASP A 136 -10.26 -11.09 -4.04
N ILE A 137 -9.61 -10.33 -4.93
CA ILE A 137 -8.99 -10.81 -6.16
C ILE A 137 -7.50 -10.39 -6.16
N PRO A 138 -6.54 -11.32 -6.43
CA PRO A 138 -5.13 -10.94 -6.55
C PRO A 138 -4.94 -9.92 -7.68
N PHE A 139 -4.26 -8.82 -7.38
CA PHE A 139 -3.98 -7.75 -8.34
C PHE A 139 -2.50 -7.37 -8.29
N SER A 140 -2.01 -6.68 -9.32
CA SER A 140 -0.66 -6.14 -9.43
C SER A 140 -0.68 -4.61 -9.46
N PHE A 141 0.48 -3.96 -9.42
CA PHE A 141 0.53 -2.51 -9.60
C PHE A 141 0.05 -2.08 -10.98
N ASP A 142 0.31 -2.89 -12.01
CA ASP A 142 -0.20 -2.65 -13.36
C ASP A 142 -1.73 -2.72 -13.40
N ASP A 143 -2.35 -3.62 -12.62
CA ASP A 143 -3.82 -3.71 -12.50
C ASP A 143 -4.39 -2.54 -11.69
N LEU A 144 -3.68 -2.09 -10.65
CA LEU A 144 -4.10 -0.96 -9.82
C LEU A 144 -4.05 0.36 -10.59
N ALA A 145 -3.11 0.52 -11.51
CA ALA A 145 -3.03 1.70 -12.36
C ALA A 145 -4.25 1.78 -13.30
N GLY A 146 -5.07 2.81 -13.12
CA GLY A 146 -6.33 2.98 -13.86
C GLY A 146 -7.54 2.32 -13.21
N MET A 147 -7.37 1.63 -12.07
CA MET A 147 -8.47 1.00 -11.34
C MET A 147 -9.41 2.06 -10.76
N PRO A 148 -10.73 1.97 -10.97
CA PRO A 148 -11.67 2.82 -10.25
C PRO A 148 -11.64 2.51 -8.75
N GLY A 149 -11.75 3.55 -7.92
CA GLY A 149 -11.65 3.41 -6.48
C GLY A 149 -12.47 4.43 -5.73
N ALA A 150 -12.57 4.22 -4.42
CA ALA A 150 -13.17 5.17 -3.51
C ALA A 150 -12.31 5.33 -2.25
N ILE A 151 -12.33 6.53 -1.69
CA ILE A 151 -11.76 6.82 -0.39
C ILE A 151 -12.81 7.52 0.48
N ALA A 152 -12.92 7.10 1.73
CA ALA A 152 -13.70 7.76 2.75
C ALA A 152 -12.81 8.06 3.97
N GLY A 153 -12.67 9.32 4.34
CA GLY A 153 -11.90 9.72 5.53
C GLY A 153 -12.80 10.05 6.71
N ALA A 154 -12.42 9.65 7.92
CA ALA A 154 -12.97 10.20 9.15
C ALA A 154 -11.83 10.62 10.08
N GLU A 155 -11.90 11.87 10.57
CA GLU A 155 -11.04 12.33 11.66
C GLU A 155 -11.47 11.60 12.94
N ILE A 156 -10.60 10.72 13.42
CA ILE A 156 -10.79 10.03 14.69
C ILE A 156 -9.44 10.10 15.39
N GLU A 157 -9.32 11.00 16.37
CA GLU A 157 -8.16 11.06 17.24
C GLU A 157 -8.27 9.89 18.24
N MET A 158 -7.70 8.74 17.87
CA MET A 158 -7.68 7.55 18.71
C MET A 158 -6.28 6.94 18.73
N SER A 159 -5.71 6.81 19.93
CA SER A 159 -4.59 5.93 20.24
C SER A 159 -3.40 5.97 19.25
N GLY A 160 -2.95 7.17 18.90
CA GLY A 160 -1.76 7.37 18.04
C GLY A 160 -2.03 7.49 16.54
N ALA A 161 -3.30 7.36 16.11
CA ALA A 161 -3.73 7.73 14.76
C ALA A 161 -4.48 9.07 14.79
N ALA A 162 -4.20 9.93 13.81
CA ALA A 162 -4.87 11.21 13.61
C ALA A 162 -6.15 11.08 12.76
N SER A 163 -6.20 10.10 11.85
CA SER A 163 -7.39 9.81 11.05
C SER A 163 -7.40 8.36 10.55
N ILE A 164 -8.59 7.87 10.17
CA ILE A 164 -8.79 6.57 9.53
C ILE A 164 -9.39 6.81 8.15
N TYR A 165 -8.75 6.24 7.13
CA TYR A 165 -9.24 6.21 5.75
C TYR A 165 -9.77 4.82 5.43
N PHE A 166 -10.88 4.75 4.72
CA PHE A 166 -11.37 3.54 4.08
C PHE A 166 -11.06 3.62 2.60
N ILE A 167 -10.33 2.64 2.07
CA ILE A 167 -9.98 2.56 0.65
C ILE A 167 -10.61 1.34 -0.01
N GLU A 168 -10.95 1.50 -1.30
CA GLU A 168 -11.55 0.47 -2.14
C GLU A 168 -11.05 0.55 -3.58
N GLY A 169 -11.06 -0.59 -4.27
CA GLY A 169 -10.78 -0.71 -5.71
C GLY A 169 -11.74 -1.68 -6.40
N TYR A 170 -12.10 -1.38 -7.64
CA TYR A 170 -13.17 -2.07 -8.39
C TYR A 170 -12.70 -2.59 -9.74
N GLU A 171 -13.32 -3.66 -10.21
CA GLU A 171 -13.16 -4.18 -11.57
C GLU A 171 -13.92 -3.28 -12.56
N GLY A 172 -13.24 -2.24 -13.06
CA GLY A 172 -13.90 -1.24 -13.91
C GLY A 172 -15.01 -0.47 -13.18
N LEU A 173 -15.85 0.24 -13.93
CA LEU A 173 -16.79 1.22 -13.37
C LEU A 173 -18.05 0.61 -12.72
N ILE A 174 -18.40 -0.64 -13.08
CA ILE A 174 -19.64 -1.32 -12.65
C ILE A 174 -19.34 -2.76 -12.17
N GLY A 175 -18.07 -3.14 -12.03
CA GLY A 175 -17.72 -4.51 -11.65
C GLY A 175 -17.60 -4.72 -10.15
N ASP A 176 -17.17 -5.94 -9.82
CA ASP A 176 -17.01 -6.38 -8.45
C ASP A 176 -15.82 -5.69 -7.79
N LYS A 177 -15.83 -5.68 -6.46
CA LYS A 177 -14.74 -5.12 -5.68
C LYS A 177 -13.52 -6.02 -5.75
N ILE A 178 -12.35 -5.44 -6.05
CA ILE A 178 -11.06 -6.13 -6.04
C ILE A 178 -10.49 -6.16 -4.62
N PHE A 179 -10.65 -5.06 -3.88
CA PHE A 179 -10.29 -4.98 -2.46
C PHE A 179 -11.14 -3.94 -1.71
N GLY A 180 -11.30 -4.15 -0.41
CA GLY A 180 -11.89 -3.19 0.52
C GLY A 180 -13.33 -3.50 0.96
N PRO A 181 -13.95 -2.66 1.81
CA PRO A 181 -13.37 -1.47 2.42
C PRO A 181 -12.25 -1.86 3.38
N SER A 182 -11.07 -1.23 3.22
CA SER A 182 -9.91 -1.47 4.07
C SER A 182 -9.55 -0.21 4.85
N GLN A 183 -9.36 -0.36 6.16
CA GLN A 183 -9.01 0.74 7.05
C GLN A 183 -7.51 1.00 7.02
N ILE A 184 -7.10 2.23 6.72
CA ILE A 184 -5.73 2.71 6.73
C ILE A 184 -5.62 3.85 7.73
N ALA A 185 -4.74 3.71 8.72
CA ALA A 185 -4.48 4.75 9.70
C ALA A 185 -3.47 5.79 9.16
N ASN A 186 -3.68 7.07 9.50
CA ASN A 186 -2.70 8.13 9.31
C ASN A 186 -2.14 8.57 10.68
N THR A 187 -0.81 8.70 10.78
CA THR A 187 -0.06 9.13 11.97
C THR A 187 0.09 10.65 12.16
N GLY A 188 -0.54 11.50 11.35
CA GLY A 188 -0.70 12.92 11.67
C GLY A 188 0.45 13.82 11.20
N ASP A 189 0.84 13.71 9.95
CA ASP A 189 1.69 14.64 9.18
C ASP A 189 1.05 16.03 8.93
N GLY A 190 -0.09 16.32 9.57
CA GLY A 190 -0.66 17.68 9.66
C GLY A 190 -1.49 18.12 8.45
N LEU A 191 -1.53 17.32 7.39
CA LEU A 191 -2.42 17.51 6.26
C LEU A 191 -3.74 16.76 6.44
N VAL A 192 -4.51 17.29 7.37
CA VAL A 192 -5.92 16.94 7.53
C VAL A 192 -6.71 17.78 6.54
N GLY A 193 -7.08 17.19 5.40
CA GLY A 193 -8.11 17.71 4.53
C GLY A 193 -9.44 17.70 5.28
N ALA A 194 -9.67 18.77 6.07
CA ALA A 194 -10.85 18.97 6.91
C ALA A 194 -12.14 18.43 6.28
N GLY A 195 -12.79 17.53 7.03
CA GLY A 195 -14.12 17.02 6.73
C GLY A 195 -14.12 15.55 6.30
N ILE A 196 -15.11 14.82 6.79
CA ILE A 196 -15.45 13.50 6.25
C ILE A 196 -15.79 13.67 4.78
N GLY A 197 -14.81 13.36 3.92
CA GLY A 197 -14.98 13.34 2.48
C GLY A 197 -15.13 11.90 2.04
N ILE A 198 -16.21 11.58 1.33
CA ILE A 198 -16.22 10.45 0.41
C ILE A 198 -15.88 11.01 -0.95
N SER A 199 -14.88 10.43 -1.59
CA SER A 199 -14.59 10.70 -2.99
C SER A 199 -14.40 9.41 -3.75
N ALA A 200 -14.88 9.41 -4.99
CA ALA A 200 -14.62 8.36 -5.96
C ALA A 200 -13.61 8.88 -6.97
N GLY A 201 -12.75 8.01 -7.46
CA GLY A 201 -11.59 8.39 -8.24
C GLY A 201 -11.01 7.24 -9.04
N VAL A 202 -9.82 7.50 -9.57
CA VAL A 202 -9.03 6.52 -10.30
C VAL A 202 -7.68 6.38 -9.60
N TRP A 203 -7.28 5.15 -9.33
CA TRP A 203 -5.97 4.80 -8.83
C TRP A 203 -4.91 5.03 -9.92
N SER A 204 -3.79 5.59 -9.52
CA SER A 204 -2.59 5.76 -10.31
C SER A 204 -1.43 5.26 -9.49
N VAL A 205 -0.41 4.74 -10.16
CA VAL A 205 0.74 4.15 -9.49
C VAL A 205 1.99 4.89 -9.96
N GLU A 206 2.75 5.41 -9.01
CA GLU A 206 4.11 5.88 -9.26
C GLU A 206 5.03 4.67 -9.49
N THR A 207 6.11 4.88 -10.26
CA THR A 207 6.99 3.78 -10.72
C THR A 207 7.31 2.78 -9.60
N PRO A 208 6.76 1.55 -9.64
CA PRO A 208 7.01 0.55 -8.62
C PRO A 208 8.49 0.20 -8.52
N ARG A 209 8.91 -0.20 -7.33
CA ARG A 209 10.27 -0.61 -6.97
C ARG A 209 10.29 -2.10 -6.66
N ASN A 210 11.44 -2.71 -6.95
CA ASN A 210 11.65 -4.14 -6.79
C ASN A 210 12.43 -4.39 -5.51
N LEU A 211 11.72 -4.59 -4.40
CA LEU A 211 12.34 -4.78 -3.09
C LEU A 211 13.14 -6.09 -3.01
N TYR A 212 12.77 -7.09 -3.82
CA TYR A 212 13.53 -8.34 -3.94
C TYR A 212 14.94 -8.11 -4.49
N LEU A 213 15.06 -7.30 -5.55
CA LEU A 213 16.35 -6.91 -6.13
C LEU A 213 17.16 -6.05 -5.17
N GLU A 214 16.53 -5.04 -4.55
CA GLU A 214 17.25 -4.08 -3.73
C GLU A 214 17.80 -4.71 -2.44
N LEU A 215 16.96 -5.43 -1.68
CA LEU A 215 17.39 -6.16 -0.48
C LEU A 215 18.35 -7.30 -0.82
N GLY A 216 18.10 -7.99 -1.94
CA GLY A 216 18.96 -9.08 -2.41
C GLY A 216 20.35 -8.59 -2.79
N ALA A 217 20.45 -7.47 -3.52
CA ALA A 217 21.73 -6.89 -3.93
C ALA A 217 22.56 -6.42 -2.72
N ALA A 218 21.92 -5.85 -1.70
CA ALA A 218 22.58 -5.49 -0.45
C ALA A 218 23.19 -6.70 0.28
N ALA A 219 22.59 -7.88 0.12
CA ALA A 219 23.06 -9.14 0.73
C ALA A 219 24.00 -9.97 -0.17
N ASN A 220 24.02 -9.75 -1.49
CA ASN A 220 24.72 -10.59 -2.48
C ASN A 220 26.26 -10.67 -2.26
N LEU A 221 26.87 -9.61 -1.73
CA LEU A 221 28.31 -9.60 -1.39
C LEU A 221 28.74 -10.78 -0.51
N ARG A 222 27.82 -11.38 0.26
CA ARG A 222 28.10 -12.49 1.17
C ARG A 222 27.95 -13.87 0.54
N CYS A 223 27.22 -13.99 -0.58
CA CYS A 223 27.17 -15.22 -1.37
C CYS A 223 28.47 -15.48 -2.14
N GLN A 224 29.23 -14.42 -2.45
CA GLN A 224 30.50 -14.52 -3.16
C GLN A 224 31.67 -14.93 -2.25
N ILE A 225 31.48 -14.93 -0.93
CA ILE A 225 32.50 -15.38 0.02
C ILE A 225 32.35 -16.90 0.16
N GLU A 226 33.12 -17.64 -0.63
CA GLU A 226 33.18 -19.11 -0.61
C GLU A 226 33.31 -19.66 0.83
N GLY A 227 32.37 -20.52 1.22
CA GLY A 227 32.48 -21.30 2.46
C GLY A 227 31.58 -20.88 3.63
N GLN A 228 30.79 -19.81 3.51
CA GLN A 228 29.69 -19.58 4.44
C GLN A 228 28.39 -20.12 3.83
N SER A 229 27.73 -21.03 4.55
CA SER A 229 26.44 -21.59 4.13
C SER A 229 25.45 -20.46 3.84
N PRO A 230 24.94 -20.32 2.60
CA PRO A 230 23.94 -19.30 2.25
C PRO A 230 22.63 -19.43 3.03
N SER A 231 22.45 -20.52 3.78
CA SER A 231 21.26 -20.85 4.56
C SER A 231 20.88 -19.82 5.64
N TYR A 232 21.72 -18.82 5.90
CA TYR A 232 21.50 -17.81 6.95
C TYR A 232 21.11 -16.41 6.43
N ASP A 233 21.52 -16.01 5.23
CA ASP A 233 21.15 -14.68 4.71
C ASP A 233 19.84 -14.79 3.92
N GLN A 234 18.73 -14.63 4.64
CA GLN A 234 17.40 -14.51 4.04
C GLN A 234 16.89 -13.10 4.33
N PRO A 235 17.33 -12.09 3.55
CA PRO A 235 17.09 -10.67 3.86
C PRO A 235 15.59 -10.33 3.88
N TYR A 236 14.77 -11.16 3.25
CA TYR A 236 13.33 -10.98 3.16
C TYR A 236 12.58 -11.47 4.42
N ARG A 237 13.21 -12.27 5.31
CA ARG A 237 12.56 -12.79 6.53
C ARG A 237 12.10 -11.71 7.49
N GLU A 238 12.75 -10.55 7.46
CA GLU A 238 12.44 -9.42 8.34
C GLU A 238 11.15 -8.70 7.95
N ILE A 239 10.63 -8.95 6.73
CA ILE A 239 9.36 -8.39 6.27
C ILE A 239 8.22 -9.16 6.91
N LEU A 240 7.50 -8.49 7.81
CA LEU A 240 6.37 -9.05 8.53
C LEU A 240 5.28 -9.54 7.56
N ASN A 241 4.69 -10.71 7.83
CA ASN A 241 3.60 -11.32 7.06
C ASN A 241 3.93 -11.69 5.60
N LEU A 242 5.19 -11.61 5.18
CA LEU A 242 5.63 -12.03 3.85
C LEU A 242 5.29 -13.51 3.58
N HIS A 243 5.00 -13.86 2.33
CA HIS A 243 4.75 -15.26 1.97
C HIS A 243 5.94 -16.15 2.36
N PRO A 244 5.74 -17.32 3.01
CA PRO A 244 6.85 -18.17 3.47
C PRO A 244 7.85 -18.53 2.38
N TYR A 245 7.36 -18.82 1.16
CA TYR A 245 8.20 -19.01 -0.02
C TYR A 245 9.15 -17.82 -0.25
N LEU A 246 8.64 -16.58 -0.23
CA LEU A 246 9.43 -15.37 -0.50
C LEU A 246 10.40 -15.07 0.64
N ALA A 247 9.95 -15.23 1.89
CA ALA A 247 10.78 -15.07 3.07
C ALA A 247 11.97 -16.04 3.08
N ALA A 248 11.82 -17.19 2.43
CA ALA A 248 12.85 -18.21 2.35
C ALA A 248 13.72 -18.15 1.09
N LEU A 249 13.45 -17.22 0.17
CA LEU A 249 14.28 -17.05 -1.01
C LEU A 249 15.71 -16.66 -0.62
N PRO A 250 16.73 -17.21 -1.30
CA PRO A 250 18.08 -16.70 -1.16
C PRO A 250 18.20 -15.31 -1.80
N PRO A 251 19.26 -14.55 -1.48
CA PRO A 251 19.54 -13.29 -2.16
C PRO A 251 19.69 -13.51 -3.66
N ILE A 252 19.40 -12.48 -4.44
CA ILE A 252 19.54 -12.54 -5.90
C ILE A 252 20.98 -12.91 -6.29
N GLY A 253 21.11 -13.77 -7.31
CA GLY A 253 22.41 -14.23 -7.81
C GLY A 253 22.97 -15.45 -7.06
N CYS A 254 22.37 -15.86 -5.96
CA CYS A 254 22.75 -17.08 -5.24
C CYS A 254 21.94 -18.27 -5.77
N SER A 255 22.60 -19.39 -6.05
CA SER A 255 21.95 -20.55 -6.65
C SER A 255 20.93 -21.21 -5.72
N LEU A 256 19.69 -21.40 -6.18
CA LEU A 256 18.64 -22.09 -5.42
C LEU A 256 19.05 -23.52 -5.03
N SER A 257 19.82 -24.22 -5.87
CA SER A 257 20.26 -25.59 -5.59
C SER A 257 21.34 -25.67 -4.51
N GLU A 258 22.12 -24.61 -4.33
CA GLU A 258 23.24 -24.56 -3.37
C GLU A 258 22.79 -24.14 -1.97
N THR A 259 21.63 -23.48 -1.87
CA THR A 259 21.08 -22.99 -0.59
C THR A 259 20.20 -24.02 0.13
N GLY A 260 19.95 -25.19 -0.47
CA GLY A 260 19.03 -26.20 0.06
C GLY A 260 17.55 -25.75 0.03
N PHE A 261 17.25 -24.64 -0.64
CA PHE A 261 15.90 -24.12 -0.81
C PHE A 261 15.07 -25.08 -1.68
N ASN A 262 13.96 -25.58 -1.12
CA ASN A 262 13.01 -26.41 -1.85
C ASN A 262 11.67 -25.67 -1.99
N PRO A 263 11.40 -25.03 -3.14
CA PRO A 263 10.20 -24.24 -3.33
C PRO A 263 8.91 -25.06 -3.22
N MET A 264 8.96 -26.35 -3.59
CA MET A 264 7.80 -27.25 -3.55
C MET A 264 7.38 -27.61 -2.11
N ARG A 265 8.24 -27.41 -1.10
CA ARG A 265 7.88 -27.60 0.31
C ARG A 265 7.15 -26.41 0.92
N MET A 266 7.17 -25.26 0.23
CA MET A 266 6.67 -23.98 0.73
C MET A 266 5.44 -23.48 -0.03
N LEU A 267 4.99 -24.25 -1.02
CA LEU A 267 3.73 -24.04 -1.73
C LEU A 267 2.68 -24.99 -1.10
N PRO A 268 1.50 -24.48 -0.74
CA PRO A 268 0.40 -25.32 -0.24
C PRO A 268 -0.16 -26.27 -1.29
#